data_AF-A0A6G7BSM8-F1
#
_entry.id   AF-A0A6G7BSM8-F1
#
_cell.length_a   1.000
_cell.length_b   1.000
_cell.length_c   1.000
_cell.angle_alpha   90.00
_cell.angle_beta   90.00
_cell.angle_gamma   90.00
#
_symmetry.space_group_name_H-M   'P 1'
#
loop_
_entity.id
_entity.type
_entity.pdbx_description
1 polymer ?
#
loop_
_entity_poly.entity_id
_entity_poly.type
_entity_poly.pdbx_seq_one_letter_code
_entity_poly.pdbx_strand_id
1 'polypeptide(L)'
;MKIIQKQLASDIEDIYWPLTNRQLLGIVLAGLLVFFISAGLLLQAIDPTAGVLDIGILSVLLFGILAGLLAIYCCYWLQEILWQPFKFFRENFSYHFNQLTSWQQCIIYFSVFFLSLFSFLAVLTILL
;
A
#
# COMPACT_ATOMS: atom_id res chain seq x y z
N MET A 1 -9.73 -25.89 -37.13
CA MET A 1 -8.38 -25.71 -36.56
C MET A 1 -7.98 -24.23 -36.39
N LYS A 2 -8.05 -23.39 -37.44
CA LYS A 2 -7.73 -21.94 -37.34
C LYS A 2 -8.55 -21.14 -36.30
N ILE A 3 -9.80 -21.51 -36.07
CA ILE A 3 -10.70 -20.83 -35.12
C ILE A 3 -10.24 -21.07 -33.68
N ILE A 4 -9.80 -22.29 -33.37
CA ILE A 4 -9.31 -22.68 -32.04
C ILE A 4 -8.00 -21.96 -31.72
N GLN A 5 -7.09 -21.82 -32.70
CA GLN A 5 -5.84 -21.07 -32.50
C GLN A 5 -6.09 -19.57 -32.27
N LYS A 6 -7.06 -18.98 -32.97
CA LYS A 6 -7.40 -17.56 -32.80
C LYS A 6 -8.04 -17.28 -31.44
N GLN A 7 -8.85 -18.21 -30.95
CA GLN A 7 -9.49 -18.12 -29.64
C GLN A 7 -8.51 -18.38 -28.49
N LEU A 8 -7.57 -19.33 -28.67
CA LEU A 8 -6.48 -19.54 -27.72
C LEU A 8 -5.56 -18.31 -27.62
N ALA A 9 -5.27 -17.66 -28.76
CA ALA A 9 -4.45 -16.45 -28.78
C ALA A 9 -5.14 -15.26 -28.08
N SER A 10 -6.45 -15.08 -28.26
CA SER A 10 -7.19 -14.01 -27.57
C SER A 10 -7.34 -14.28 -26.06
N ASP A 11 -7.53 -15.54 -25.65
CA ASP A 11 -7.57 -15.90 -24.22
C ASP A 11 -6.22 -15.65 -23.52
N ILE A 12 -5.09 -15.85 -24.22
CA ILE A 12 -3.75 -15.55 -23.69
C ILE A 12 -3.53 -14.04 -23.57
N GLU A 13 -4.09 -13.25 -24.48
CA GLU A 13 -3.98 -11.79 -24.50
C GLU A 13 -4.85 -11.14 -23.40
N ASP A 14 -6.02 -11.71 -23.09
CA ASP A 14 -6.88 -11.29 -21.96
C ASP A 14 -6.28 -11.64 -20.59
N ILE A 15 -5.45 -12.69 -20.48
CA ILE A 15 -4.67 -12.98 -19.26
C ILE A 15 -3.63 -11.87 -18.98
N TYR A 16 -3.21 -11.12 -20.01
CA TYR A 16 -2.28 -10.00 -19.92
C TYR A 16 -2.97 -8.67 -19.54
N TRP A 17 -4.21 -8.73 -19.03
CA TRP A 17 -4.92 -7.56 -18.51
C TRP A 17 -4.03 -6.80 -17.51
N PRO A 18 -4.01 -5.45 -17.54
CA PRO A 18 -3.20 -4.68 -16.62
C PRO A 18 -3.62 -5.02 -15.20
N LEU A 19 -2.72 -5.67 -14.45
CA LEU A 19 -2.85 -5.85 -13.01
C LEU A 19 -3.24 -4.49 -12.43
N THR A 20 -4.47 -4.41 -11.91
CA THR A 20 -4.93 -3.16 -11.31
C THR A 20 -3.95 -2.83 -10.17
N ASN A 21 -3.53 -1.57 -10.01
CA ASN A 21 -2.53 -1.16 -9.01
C ASN A 21 -2.79 -1.72 -7.59
N ARG A 22 -4.06 -1.98 -7.26
CA ARG A 22 -4.51 -2.64 -6.02
C ARG A 22 -4.07 -4.12 -5.91
N GLN A 23 -4.18 -4.88 -7.00
CA GLN A 23 -3.73 -6.27 -7.07
C GLN A 23 -2.20 -6.37 -7.06
N LEU A 24 -1.52 -5.43 -7.74
CA LEU A 24 -0.06 -5.34 -7.71
C LEU A 24 0.45 -5.06 -6.30
N LEU A 25 -0.19 -4.14 -5.56
CA LEU A 25 0.10 -3.90 -4.14
C LEU A 25 -0.10 -5.16 -3.29
N GLY A 26 -1.19 -5.91 -3.50
CA GLY A 26 -1.44 -7.16 -2.79
C GLY A 26 -0.37 -8.23 -3.06
N ILE A 27 0.08 -8.36 -4.31
CA ILE A 27 1.14 -9.30 -4.70
C ILE A 27 2.49 -8.89 -4.11
N VAL A 28 2.82 -7.59 -4.12
CA VAL A 28 4.02 -7.08 -3.46
C VAL A 28 3.98 -7.36 -1.96
N LEU A 29 2.84 -7.14 -1.30
CA LEU A 29 2.66 -7.42 0.13
C LEU A 29 2.86 -8.91 0.46
N ALA A 30 2.24 -9.79 -0.34
CA ALA A 30 2.37 -11.24 -0.19
C ALA A 30 3.81 -11.71 -0.42
N GLY A 31 4.48 -11.18 -1.45
CA GLY A 31 5.89 -11.47 -1.73
C GLY A 31 6.82 -11.03 -0.61
N LEU A 32 6.59 -9.83 -0.05
CA LEU A 32 7.36 -9.32 1.09
C LEU A 32 7.18 -10.20 2.34
N LEU A 33 5.98 -10.71 2.57
CA LEU A 33 5.65 -11.59 3.69
C LEU A 33 6.30 -12.97 3.54
N VAL A 34 6.30 -13.55 2.34
CA VAL A 34 7.01 -14.81 2.08
C VAL A 34 8.51 -14.62 2.25
N PHE A 35 9.05 -13.51 1.74
CA PHE A 35 10.46 -13.18 1.92
C PHE A 35 10.82 -12.97 3.39
N PHE A 36 9.94 -12.33 4.18
CA PHE A 36 10.11 -12.17 5.63
C PHE A 36 10.24 -13.49 6.37
N ILE A 37 9.32 -14.43 6.13
CA ILE A 37 9.30 -15.73 6.81
C ILE A 37 10.53 -16.56 6.40
N SER A 38 10.97 -16.45 5.15
CA SER A 38 12.10 -17.22 4.61
C SER A 38 13.48 -16.60 4.85
N ALA A 39 13.56 -15.29 5.14
CA ALA A 39 14.84 -14.57 5.30
C ALA A 39 15.71 -15.15 6.42
N GLY A 40 15.11 -15.52 7.56
CA GLY A 40 15.86 -16.12 8.68
C GLY A 40 16.48 -17.47 8.34
N LEU A 41 15.74 -18.32 7.63
CA LEU A 41 16.22 -19.63 7.17
C LEU A 41 17.31 -19.49 6.10
N LEU A 42 17.16 -18.55 5.17
CA LEU A 42 18.15 -18.28 4.12
C LEU A 42 19.46 -17.74 4.70
N LEU A 43 19.39 -16.84 5.69
CA LEU A 43 20.58 -16.30 6.36
C LEU A 43 21.32 -17.38 7.16
N GLN A 44 20.60 -18.22 7.90
CA GLN A 44 21.19 -19.36 8.63
C GLN A 44 21.79 -20.42 7.71
N ALA A 45 21.27 -20.58 6.49
CA ALA A 45 21.81 -21.52 5.50
C ALA A 45 23.14 -21.05 4.89
N ILE A 46 23.37 -19.73 4.80
CA ILE A 46 24.60 -19.14 4.24
C ILE A 46 25.67 -18.99 5.32
N ASP A 47 25.28 -18.57 6.53
CA ASP A 47 26.18 -18.44 7.67
C ASP A 47 25.50 -18.99 8.94
N PRO A 48 25.86 -20.20 9.40
CA PRO A 48 25.27 -20.79 10.59
C PRO A 48 25.67 -20.05 11.89
N THR A 49 26.63 -19.13 11.82
CA THR A 49 27.07 -18.26 12.93
C THR A 49 26.33 -16.93 12.97
N ALA A 50 25.49 -16.62 11.98
CA ALA A 50 24.65 -15.43 11.99
C ALA A 50 23.75 -15.43 13.22
N GLY A 51 23.98 -14.48 14.13
CA GLY A 51 23.30 -14.42 15.42
C GLY A 51 21.81 -14.11 15.27
N VAL A 52 21.00 -14.65 16.19
CA VAL A 52 19.55 -14.38 16.31
C VAL A 52 19.24 -12.87 16.36
N LEU A 53 20.19 -12.05 16.84
CA LEU A 53 20.08 -10.59 16.92
C LEU A 53 20.04 -9.91 15.53
N ASP A 54 20.88 -10.33 14.58
CA ASP A 54 20.95 -9.74 13.23
C ASP A 54 19.70 -10.08 12.41
N ILE A 55 19.20 -11.31 12.56
CA ILE A 55 17.91 -11.75 12.02
C ILE A 55 16.75 -10.98 12.66
N GLY A 56 16.84 -10.71 13.96
CA GLY A 56 15.86 -9.91 14.71
C GLY A 56 15.72 -8.48 14.16
N ILE A 57 16.84 -7.78 13.94
CA ILE A 57 16.82 -6.40 13.42
C ILE A 57 16.30 -6.32 11.98
N LEU A 58 16.72 -7.24 11.10
CA LEU A 58 16.17 -7.34 9.74
C LEU A 58 14.67 -7.62 9.77
N SER A 59 14.22 -8.43 10.74
CA SER A 59 12.80 -8.73 10.89
C SER A 59 11.98 -7.53 11.37
N VAL A 60 12.48 -6.74 12.31
CA VAL A 60 11.80 -5.52 12.77
C VAL A 60 11.65 -4.51 11.63
N LEU A 61 12.72 -4.29 10.85
CA LEU A 61 12.69 -3.40 9.69
C LEU A 61 11.64 -3.83 8.67
N LEU A 62 11.60 -5.12 8.35
CA LEU A 62 10.71 -5.65 7.34
C LEU A 62 9.25 -5.69 7.82
N PHE A 63 9.03 -6.02 9.10
CA PHE A 63 7.73 -5.92 9.74
C PHE A 63 7.21 -4.47 9.73
N GLY A 64 8.07 -3.49 9.97
CA GLY A 64 7.73 -2.06 9.86
C GLY A 64 7.25 -1.67 8.46
N ILE A 65 7.93 -2.16 7.41
CA ILE A 65 7.51 -1.93 6.01
C ILE A 65 6.15 -2.59 5.73
N LEU A 66 5.96 -3.83 6.20
CA LEU A 66 4.71 -4.57 6.05
C LEU A 66 3.54 -3.89 6.76
N ALA A 67 3.75 -3.44 8.01
CA ALA A 67 2.77 -2.70 8.78
C ALA A 67 2.44 -1.36 8.13
N GLY A 68 3.44 -0.64 7.60
CA GLY A 68 3.24 0.60 6.85
C GLY A 68 2.41 0.40 5.58
N LEU A 69 2.72 -0.63 4.77
CA LEU A 69 1.95 -0.98 3.58
C LEU A 69 0.51 -1.40 3.92
N LEU A 70 0.34 -2.17 4.99
CA LEU A 70 -0.99 -2.57 5.48
C LEU A 70 -1.81 -1.35 5.92
N ALA A 71 -1.19 -0.41 6.62
CA ALA A 71 -1.82 0.83 7.03
C ALA A 71 -2.23 1.68 5.81
N ILE A 72 -1.36 1.83 4.81
CA ILE A 72 -1.68 2.52 3.55
C ILE A 72 -2.86 1.85 2.84
N TYR A 73 -2.86 0.51 2.75
CA TYR A 73 -3.94 -0.24 2.14
C TYR A 73 -5.26 -0.05 2.90
N CYS A 74 -5.23 -0.10 4.23
CA CYS A 74 -6.39 0.14 5.09
C CYS A 74 -6.92 1.57 4.93
N CYS A 75 -6.04 2.58 4.84
CA CYS A 75 -6.41 3.96 4.56
C CYS A 75 -7.08 4.11 3.19
N TYR A 76 -6.52 3.51 2.13
CA TYR A 76 -7.15 3.56 0.80
C TYR A 76 -8.50 2.84 0.78
N TRP A 77 -8.60 1.70 1.45
CA TRP A 77 -9.86 0.95 1.55
C TRP A 77 -10.93 1.75 2.32
N LEU A 78 -10.56 2.35 3.45
CA LEU A 78 -11.43 3.19 4.25
C LEU A 78 -11.84 4.46 3.47
N GLN A 79 -10.90 5.09 2.77
CA GLN A 79 -11.19 6.21 1.87
C GLN A 79 -12.17 5.81 0.79
N GLU A 80 -12.00 4.65 0.14
CA GLU A 80 -12.92 4.16 -0.89
C GLU A 80 -14.35 4.02 -0.34
N ILE A 81 -14.52 3.41 0.84
CA ILE A 81 -15.83 3.23 1.48
C ILE A 81 -16.45 4.58 1.86
N LEU A 82 -15.67 5.45 2.48
CA LEU A 82 -16.15 6.75 2.93
C LEU A 82 -16.51 7.67 1.76
N TRP A 83 -15.82 7.53 0.62
CA TRP A 83 -15.98 8.39 -0.56
C TRP A 83 -16.86 7.85 -1.68
N GLN A 84 -17.26 6.57 -1.66
CA GLN A 84 -18.30 6.02 -2.55
C GLN A 84 -19.54 6.94 -2.68
N PRO A 85 -20.14 7.46 -1.57
CA PRO A 85 -21.27 8.38 -1.67
C PRO A 85 -20.90 9.80 -2.14
N PHE A 86 -19.63 10.19 -2.07
CA PHE A 86 -19.13 11.53 -2.45
C PHE A 86 -18.44 11.58 -3.82
N LYS A 87 -18.65 10.57 -4.66
CA LYS A 87 -18.00 10.45 -5.97
C LYS A 87 -18.17 11.70 -6.84
N PHE A 88 -19.35 12.31 -6.82
CA PHE A 88 -19.66 13.53 -7.57
C PHE A 88 -18.96 14.79 -7.00
N PHE A 89 -18.80 14.84 -5.67
CA PHE A 89 -18.08 15.91 -4.99
C PHE A 89 -16.57 15.83 -5.27
N ARG A 90 -16.03 14.61 -5.41
CA ARG A 90 -14.62 14.38 -5.77
C ARG A 90 -14.28 14.89 -7.16
N GLU A 91 -15.11 14.60 -8.17
CA GLU A 91 -14.87 15.04 -9.55
C GLU A 91 -14.82 16.56 -9.68
N ASN A 92 -15.60 17.26 -8.83
CA ASN A 92 -15.66 18.71 -8.78
C ASN A 92 -14.96 19.29 -7.54
N PHE A 93 -14.05 18.55 -6.91
CA PHE A 93 -13.44 18.97 -5.64
C PHE A 93 -12.75 20.31 -5.80
N SER A 94 -11.99 20.53 -6.89
CA SER A 94 -11.33 21.82 -7.16
C SER A 94 -12.34 22.97 -7.31
N TYR A 95 -13.50 22.70 -7.88
CA TYR A 95 -14.57 23.69 -8.03
C TYR A 95 -15.17 24.06 -6.67
N HIS A 96 -15.49 23.08 -5.84
CA HIS A 96 -15.98 23.32 -4.47
C HIS A 96 -14.90 23.91 -3.55
N PHE A 97 -13.65 23.52 -3.73
CA PHE A 97 -12.51 24.02 -2.97
C PHE A 97 -12.25 25.50 -3.26
N ASN A 98 -12.32 25.92 -4.52
CA ASN A 98 -12.15 27.32 -4.90
C ASN A 98 -13.33 28.23 -4.51
N GLN A 99 -14.48 27.67 -4.13
CA GLN A 99 -15.58 28.46 -3.55
C GLN A 99 -15.39 28.75 -2.05
N LEU A 100 -14.49 28.02 -1.37
CA LEU A 100 -14.20 28.29 0.03
C LEU A 100 -13.38 29.55 0.17
N THR A 101 -13.59 30.26 1.28
CA THR A 101 -12.77 31.42 1.62
C THR A 101 -11.32 30.98 1.85
N SER A 102 -10.35 31.84 1.51
CA SER A 102 -8.92 31.53 1.68
C SER A 102 -8.55 31.11 3.11
N TRP A 103 -9.29 31.60 4.11
CA TRP A 103 -9.14 31.18 5.50
C TRP A 103 -9.55 29.72 5.73
N GLN A 104 -10.69 29.30 5.18
CA GLN A 104 -11.16 27.90 5.28
C GLN A 104 -10.24 26.94 4.52
N GLN A 105 -9.74 27.35 3.36
CA GLN A 105 -8.73 26.58 2.64
C GLN A 105 -7.47 26.38 3.49
N CYS A 106 -7.01 27.45 4.15
CA CYS A 106 -5.85 27.40 5.04
C CYS A 106 -6.08 26.42 6.20
N ILE A 107 -7.25 26.45 6.84
CA ILE A 107 -7.62 25.50 7.90
C ILE A 107 -7.56 24.06 7.39
N ILE A 108 -8.15 23.77 6.22
CA ILE A 108 -8.14 22.42 5.65
C ILE A 108 -6.70 21.94 5.40
N TYR A 109 -5.84 22.79 4.83
CA TYR A 109 -4.43 22.46 4.61
C TYR A 109 -3.69 22.15 5.91
N PHE A 110 -3.85 23.00 6.93
CA PHE A 110 -3.24 22.76 8.24
C PHE A 110 -3.78 21.49 8.91
N SER A 111 -5.08 21.23 8.86
CA SER A 111 -5.68 20.03 9.43
C SER A 111 -5.13 18.75 8.77
N VAL A 112 -5.02 18.71 7.44
CA VAL A 112 -4.43 17.57 6.72
C VAL A 112 -2.96 17.39 7.10
N PHE A 113 -2.20 18.48 7.18
CA PHE A 113 -0.80 18.44 7.61
C PHE A 113 -0.64 17.89 9.03
N PHE A 114 -1.40 18.39 10.00
CA PHE A 114 -1.34 17.92 11.39
C PHE A 114 -1.78 16.46 11.55
N LEU A 115 -2.80 16.01 10.81
CA LEU A 115 -3.21 14.61 10.80
C LEU A 115 -2.14 13.67 10.22
N SER A 116 -1.44 14.12 9.16
CA SER A 116 -0.32 13.37 8.58
C SER A 116 0.85 13.28 9.56
N LEU A 117 1.19 14.39 10.22
CA LEU A 117 2.26 14.45 11.22
C LEU A 117 1.93 13.56 12.43
N PHE A 118 0.67 13.58 12.89
CA PHE A 118 0.19 12.70 13.97
C PHE A 118 0.29 11.22 13.60
N SER A 119 -0.12 10.84 12.37
CA SER A 119 0.00 9.45 11.91
C SER A 119 1.46 8.99 11.88
N PHE A 120 2.38 9.84 11.43
CA PHE A 120 3.81 9.54 11.45
C PHE A 120 4.34 9.31 12.87
N LEU A 121 3.96 10.17 13.83
CA LEU A 121 4.34 10.02 15.24
C LEU A 121 3.74 8.77 15.90
N ALA A 122 2.49 8.42 15.54
CA ALA A 122 1.85 7.21 16.03
C ALA A 122 2.59 5.94 15.56
N VAL A 123 3.00 5.91 14.29
CA VAL A 123 3.83 4.82 13.74
C VAL A 123 5.20 4.78 14.42
N LEU A 124 5.85 5.92 14.62
CA LEU A 124 7.13 6.00 15.32
C LEU A 124 7.03 5.46 16.76
N THR A 125 5.95 5.79 17.48
CA THR A 125 5.67 5.29 18.83
C THR A 125 5.47 3.78 18.87
N ILE A 126 4.89 3.18 17.82
CA ILE A 126 4.71 1.72 17.76
C ILE A 126 6.04 0.99 17.49
N LEU A 127 7.00 1.67 16.84
CA LEU A 127 8.29 1.11 16.46
C LEU A 127 9.38 1.25 17.53
N LEU A 128 9.24 2.18 18.48
CA LEU A 128 10.22 2.52 19.50
C LEU A 128 9.86 1.92 20.87
#